data_AF-A0A8C0ZB44-F1
#
_entry.id   AF-A0A8C0ZB44-F1
#
_cell.length_a   1.000
_cell.length_b   1.000
_cell.length_c   1.000
_cell.angle_alpha   90.00
_cell.angle_beta   90.00
_cell.angle_gamma   90.00
#
_symmetry.space_group_name_H-M   'P 1'
#
loop_
_entity.id
_entity.type
_entity.pdbx_description
1 polymer ?
#
loop_
_entity_poly.entity_id
_entity_poly.type
_entity_poly.pdbx_seq_one_letter_code
_entity_poly.pdbx_strand_id
1 'polypeptide(L)' 'LKELLNKELPIFGSKQMDEAEFKRLVNDLDHNKDSEVDFKEYVCFLACITMGFNEFFKDDPSKQHRRK' A
#
# COMPACT_ATOMS: atom_id res chain seq x y z
N LEU A 1 -2.68 -11.82 -8.20
CA LEU A 1 -2.46 -10.40 -7.81
C LEU A 1 -1.21 -10.18 -6.94
N LYS A 2 -0.78 -11.15 -6.11
CA LYS A 2 0.50 -11.11 -5.37
C LYS A 2 1.73 -10.77 -6.24
N GLU A 3 1.85 -11.37 -7.43
CA GLU A 3 2.95 -11.04 -8.37
C GLU A 3 2.85 -9.62 -8.91
N LEU A 4 1.64 -9.07 -9.04
CA LEU A 4 1.40 -7.72 -9.54
C LEU A 4 1.79 -6.68 -8.48
N LEU A 5 1.52 -6.97 -7.19
CA LEU A 5 2.05 -6.21 -6.05
C LEU A 5 3.59 -6.16 -6.06
N ASN A 6 4.26 -7.28 -6.30
CA ASN A 6 5.72 -7.32 -6.40
C ASN A 6 6.26 -6.60 -7.63
N LYS A 7 5.54 -6.63 -8.75
CA LYS A 7 5.98 -6.08 -10.04
C LYS A 7 5.74 -4.58 -10.17
N GLU A 8 4.57 -4.10 -9.74
CA GLU A 8 4.12 -2.71 -9.93
C GLU A 8 4.57 -1.79 -8.79
N LEU A 9 4.90 -2.35 -7.62
CA LEU A 9 5.35 -1.58 -6.46
C LEU A 9 6.77 -2.04 -6.07
N PRO A 10 7.82 -1.43 -6.64
CA PRO A 10 9.22 -1.83 -6.46
C PRO A 10 9.71 -1.83 -5.00
N ILE A 11 8.98 -1.14 -4.13
CA ILE A 11 9.19 -1.13 -2.67
C ILE A 11 9.07 -2.54 -2.06
N PHE A 12 8.18 -3.40 -2.57
CA PHE A 12 7.99 -4.77 -2.06
C PHE A 12 9.11 -5.74 -2.46
N GLY A 13 9.80 -5.48 -3.57
CA GLY A 13 10.93 -6.26 -4.04
C GLY A 13 12.31 -5.71 -3.61
N SER A 14 12.33 -4.65 -2.81
CA SER A 14 13.57 -4.01 -2.36
C SER A 14 14.08 -4.58 -1.04
N LYS A 15 15.37 -4.40 -0.74
CA LYS A 15 16.03 -4.84 0.51
C LYS A 15 15.42 -4.27 1.80
N GLN A 16 14.40 -3.41 1.68
CA GLN A 16 13.66 -2.82 2.80
C GLN A 16 12.48 -3.68 3.24
N MET A 17 12.10 -4.71 2.49
CA MET A 17 10.97 -5.56 2.81
C MET A 17 11.34 -7.03 2.66
N ASP A 18 11.46 -7.72 3.80
CA ASP A 18 11.80 -9.13 3.82
C ASP A 18 10.59 -10.01 3.44
N GLU A 19 10.83 -11.23 2.98
CA GLU A 19 9.77 -12.17 2.58
C GLU A 19 8.76 -12.46 3.70
N ALA A 20 9.22 -12.43 4.96
CA ALA A 20 8.36 -12.57 6.13
C ALA A 20 7.42 -11.38 6.33
N GLU A 21 7.90 -10.15 6.07
CA GLU A 21 7.10 -8.94 6.14
C GLU A 21 6.12 -8.87 4.98
N PHE A 22 6.54 -9.29 3.78
CA PHE A 22 5.66 -9.42 2.63
C PHE A 22 4.53 -10.42 2.90
N LYS A 23 4.86 -11.59 3.47
CA LYS A 23 3.85 -12.60 3.83
C LYS A 23 2.88 -12.09 4.88
N ARG A 24 3.36 -11.34 5.88
CA ARG A 24 2.50 -10.69 6.90
C ARG A 24 1.59 -9.66 6.26
N LEU A 25 2.13 -8.76 5.44
CA LEU A 25 1.33 -7.76 4.74
C LEU A 25 0.23 -8.40 3.91
N VAL A 26 0.56 -9.40 3.10
CA VAL A 26 -0.45 -10.06 2.28
C VAL A 26 -1.51 -10.74 3.15
N ASN A 27 -1.12 -11.37 4.26
CA ASN A 27 -2.08 -11.93 5.21
C ASN A 27 -2.97 -10.86 5.87
N ASP A 28 -2.46 -9.65 6.07
CA ASP A 28 -3.25 -8.52 6.58
C ASP A 28 -4.18 -7.94 5.50
N LEU A 29 -3.85 -8.11 4.21
CA LEU A 29 -4.69 -7.71 3.08
C LEU A 29 -5.78 -8.74 2.75
N ASP A 30 -5.54 -10.02 3.03
CA ASP A 30 -6.47 -11.14 2.82
C ASP A 30 -7.58 -11.13 3.89
N HIS A 31 -8.54 -10.23 3.71
CA HIS A 31 -9.68 -10.07 4.61
C HIS A 31 -10.71 -11.20 4.43
N ASN A 32 -10.83 -11.72 3.21
CA ASN A 32 -11.78 -12.78 2.89
C ASN A 32 -11.26 -14.19 3.28
N LYS A 33 -9.96 -14.30 3.62
CA LYS A 33 -9.24 -15.52 4.03
C LYS A 33 -9.16 -16.58 2.94
N ASP A 34 -9.12 -16.17 1.68
CA ASP A 34 -8.98 -17.07 0.53
C ASP A 34 -7.52 -17.39 0.19
N SER A 35 -6.56 -16.87 0.98
CA SER A 35 -5.11 -16.99 0.78
C SER A 35 -4.58 -16.25 -0.46
N GLU A 36 -5.41 -15.46 -1.11
CA GLU A 36 -5.09 -14.55 -2.20
C GLU A 36 -5.33 -13.10 -1.77
N VAL A 37 -5.05 -12.17 -2.68
CA VAL A 37 -5.40 -10.76 -2.48
C VAL A 37 -6.21 -10.40 -3.70
N ASP A 38 -7.49 -10.13 -3.53
CA ASP A 38 -8.35 -9.75 -4.63
C ASP A 38 -8.16 -8.28 -5.03
N PHE A 39 -8.80 -7.87 -6.13
CA PHE A 39 -8.66 -6.49 -6.60
C PHE A 39 -9.23 -5.48 -5.58
N LYS A 40 -10.30 -5.84 -4.87
CA LYS A 40 -10.96 -4.98 -3.89
C LYS A 40 -10.06 -4.76 -2.67
N GLU A 41 -9.41 -5.80 -2.18
CA GLU A 41 -8.44 -5.74 -1.09
C GLU A 41 -7.22 -4.90 -1.46
N TYR A 42 -6.71 -5.08 -2.69
CA TYR A 42 -5.61 -4.28 -3.20
C TYR A 42 -5.96 -2.78 -3.33
N VAL A 43 -7.12 -2.42 -3.90
CA VAL A 43 -7.51 -1.00 -3.99
C VAL A 43 -7.83 -0.39 -2.62
N CYS A 44 -8.34 -1.20 -1.69
CA CYS A 44 -8.55 -0.78 -0.30
C CYS A 44 -7.21 -0.41 0.35
N PHE A 45 -6.18 -1.24 0.18
CA PHE A 45 -4.82 -0.94 0.62
C PHE A 45 -4.26 0.35 0.03
N LEU A 46 -4.39 0.55 -1.29
CA LEU A 46 -3.95 1.78 -1.94
C LEU A 46 -4.70 3.01 -1.41
N ALA A 47 -6.00 2.88 -1.11
CA ALA A 47 -6.77 3.95 -0.51
C ALA A 47 -6.25 4.29 0.89
N CYS A 48 -6.00 3.27 1.74
CA CYS A 48 -5.41 3.46 3.07
C CYS A 48 -4.04 4.15 3.00
N ILE A 49 -3.16 3.71 2.10
CA ILE A 49 -1.86 4.35 1.86
C ILE A 49 -2.05 5.82 1.43
N THR A 50 -2.94 6.07 0.48
CA THR A 50 -3.21 7.41 -0.04
C THR A 50 -3.74 8.33 1.06
N MET A 51 -4.63 7.83 1.92
CA MET A 51 -5.15 8.56 3.08
C MET A 51 -4.04 8.84 4.10
N GLY A 52 -3.20 7.85 4.41
CA GLY A 52 -2.05 8.01 5.31
C GLY A 52 -1.05 9.05 4.80
N PHE A 53 -0.75 9.05 3.49
CA PHE A 53 0.05 10.12 2.88
C PHE A 53 -0.67 11.46 2.92
N ASN A 54 -1.98 11.50 2.62
CA ASN A 54 -2.74 12.74 2.68
C ASN A 54 -2.69 13.38 4.08
N GLU A 55 -2.78 12.58 5.15
CA GLU A 55 -2.59 13.01 6.54
C GLU A 55 -1.15 13.43 6.82
N PHE A 56 -0.15 12.63 6.44
CA PHE A 56 1.27 12.97 6.61
C PHE A 56 1.64 14.32 6.00
N PHE A 57 1.14 14.58 4.79
CA PHE A 57 1.40 15.83 4.10
C PHE A 57 0.44 16.96 4.52
N LYS A 58 -0.64 16.69 5.26
CA LYS A 58 -1.68 17.69 5.59
C LYS A 58 -1.13 18.84 6.43
N ASP A 59 -0.15 18.53 7.27
CA ASP A 59 0.50 19.49 8.17
C ASP A 59 1.78 20.10 7.57
N ASP A 60 2.06 19.87 6.28
CA ASP A 60 3.15 20.53 5.58
C ASP A 60 2.76 22.00 5.27
N PRO A 61 3.47 23.00 5.84
CA PRO A 61 3.15 24.42 5.65
C PRO A 61 3.31 24.90 4.19
N SER A 62 3.92 24.11 3.29
CA SER A 62 4.06 24.45 1.88
C SER A 62 2.79 24.23 1.03
N LYS A 63 1.73 23.61 1.58
CA LYS A 63 0.51 23.25 0.82
C LYS A 63 -0.46 24.37 0.47
N GLN A 64 -0.29 25.57 1.02
CA GLN A 64 -1.12 26.74 0.65
C GLN A 64 -1.02 27.09 -0.86
N HIS A 65 0.05 26.67 -1.57
CA HIS A 65 0.30 27.07 -2.96
C HIS A 65 -0.11 26.06 -4.05
N ARG A 66 -0.62 24.87 -3.72
CA ARG A 66 -0.93 23.82 -4.71
C ARG A 66 -2.43 23.63 -5.02
N ARG A 67 -3.25 24.66 -4.84
CA ARG A 67 -4.57 24.71 -5.49
C ARG A 67 -4.47 25.56 -6.76
N LYS A 68 -4.40 24.89 -7.92
CA LYS A 68 -4.80 25.44 -9.22
C LYS A 68 -5.72 24.43 -9.88
#